data_AF-A0A645D7Y3-F1
#
_entry.id   AF-A0A645D7Y3-F1
#
_cell.length_a   1.000
_cell.length_b   1.000
_cell.length_c   1.000
_cell.angle_alpha   90.00
_cell.angle_beta   90.00
_cell.angle_gamma   90.00
#
_symmetry.space_group_name_H-M   'P 1'
#
loop_
_entity.id
_entity.type
_entity.pdbx_description
1 polymer ?
#
loop_
_entity_poly.entity_id
_entity_poly.type
_entity_poly.pdbx_seq_one_letter_code
_entity_poly.pdbx_strand_id
1 'polypeptide(L)'
;MSYVSSIQMNYKFSEGSFASKLSSVLMLLEEEKDLKKEIKEGKAQLHELTKITIENLYDEQANELLKLKWIDPLVESIRKLPDVLIKEITRKMYSLQQKYAKTFVEVSDELESSKNDLGIILDELTGSEFDMEGISKLKMLLNGVNYDK
;
A
#
# COMPACT_ATOMS: atom_id res chain seq x y z
N MET A 1 42.24 4.87 23.56
CA MET A 1 41.58 5.62 24.66
C MET A 1 42.59 6.56 25.29
N SER A 2 42.22 7.82 25.56
CA SER A 2 43.10 8.73 26.32
C SER A 2 43.07 8.35 27.81
N TYR A 3 44.17 8.52 28.54
CA TYR A 3 44.30 8.17 29.97
C TYR A 3 43.22 8.81 30.86
N VAL A 4 42.74 10.00 30.47
CA VAL A 4 41.67 10.72 31.18
C VAL A 4 40.32 10.00 31.06
N SER A 5 40.01 9.47 29.88
CA SER A 5 38.75 8.76 29.61
C SER A 5 38.64 7.46 30.43
N SER A 6 39.75 6.74 30.62
CA SER A 6 39.79 5.53 31.46
C SER A 6 39.59 5.81 32.95
N ILE A 7 39.99 6.99 33.45
CA ILE A 7 39.76 7.38 34.85
C ILE A 7 38.29 7.76 35.05
N GLN A 8 37.71 8.51 34.10
CA GLN A 8 36.31 8.91 34.15
C GLN A 8 35.33 7.72 34.09
N MET A 9 35.69 6.64 33.41
CA MET A 9 34.89 5.40 33.38
C MET A 9 34.91 4.63 34.72
N ASN A 10 36.02 4.68 35.46
CA ASN A 10 36.20 3.91 36.69
C ASN A 10 35.76 4.64 37.97
N TYR A 11 35.51 5.95 37.89
CA TYR A 11 35.12 6.77 39.03
C TYR A 11 33.59 6.85 39.19
N LYS A 12 33.08 6.67 40.42
CA LYS A 12 31.65 6.81 40.73
C LYS A 12 31.28 8.27 40.96
N PHE A 13 30.64 8.89 39.98
CA PHE A 13 30.06 10.23 40.11
C PHE A 13 28.69 10.18 40.82
N SER A 14 28.29 11.31 41.41
CA SER A 14 26.94 11.47 42.00
C SER A 14 25.86 11.18 40.96
N GLU A 15 24.85 10.41 41.37
CA GLU A 15 23.79 9.92 40.50
C GLU A 15 22.99 11.10 39.89
N GLY A 16 22.80 11.06 38.57
CA GLY A 16 22.09 12.12 37.83
C GLY A 16 22.93 13.36 37.47
N SER A 17 24.18 13.46 37.94
CA SER A 17 25.10 14.54 37.57
C SER A 17 25.51 14.48 36.09
N PHE A 18 25.89 15.63 35.50
CA PHE A 18 26.42 15.69 34.13
C PHE A 18 27.61 14.73 33.91
N ALA A 19 28.50 14.65 34.90
CA ALA A 19 29.66 13.76 34.85
C ALA A 19 29.27 12.27 34.85
N SER A 20 28.23 11.87 35.61
CA SER A 20 27.71 10.50 35.56
C SER A 20 27.15 10.13 34.19
N LYS A 21 26.37 11.04 33.58
CA LYS A 21 25.82 10.85 32.23
C LYS A 21 26.92 10.79 31.17
N LEU A 22 27.94 11.64 31.26
CA LEU A 22 29.09 11.63 30.36
C LEU A 22 29.87 10.31 30.47
N SER A 23 30.10 9.81 31.68
CA SER A 23 30.75 8.51 31.90
C SER A 23 29.96 7.37 31.26
N SER A 24 28.63 7.32 31.44
CA SER A 24 27.76 6.34 30.77
C SER A 24 27.81 6.43 29.25
N VAL A 25 27.80 7.64 28.68
CA VAL A 25 27.92 7.83 27.22
C VAL A 25 29.27 7.32 26.72
N LEU A 26 30.36 7.60 27.43
CA LEU A 26 31.68 7.08 27.05
C LEU A 26 31.73 5.55 27.10
N MET A 27 31.10 4.92 28.10
CA MET A 27 31.00 3.46 28.17
C MET A 27 30.22 2.88 27.00
N LEU A 28 29.05 3.45 26.71
CA LEU A 28 28.21 3.03 25.57
C LEU A 28 28.92 3.21 24.23
N LEU A 29 29.74 4.26 24.06
CA LEU A 29 30.51 4.48 22.84
C LEU A 29 31.62 3.44 22.65
N GLU A 30 32.29 3.02 23.73
CA GLU A 30 33.30 1.96 23.64
C GLU A 30 32.64 0.60 23.39
N GLU A 31 31.53 0.31 24.07
CA GLU A 31 30.71 -0.89 23.82
C GLU A 31 30.21 -0.94 22.37
N GLU A 32 29.66 0.16 21.85
CA GLU A 32 29.21 0.25 20.46
C GLU A 32 30.37 0.00 19.49
N LYS A 33 31.55 0.55 19.78
CA LYS A 33 32.74 0.36 18.95
C LYS A 33 33.19 -1.09 18.94
N ASP A 34 33.20 -1.75 20.10
CA ASP A 34 33.59 -3.15 20.22
C ASP A 34 32.57 -4.07 19.55
N LEU A 35 31.26 -3.85 19.75
CA LEU A 35 30.20 -4.58 19.06
C LEU A 35 30.27 -4.40 17.53
N LYS A 36 30.55 -3.18 17.04
CA LYS A 36 30.74 -2.95 15.59
C LYS A 36 31.92 -3.73 15.04
N LYS A 37 33.01 -3.82 15.81
CA LYS A 37 34.18 -4.60 15.43
C LYS A 37 33.84 -6.09 15.38
N GLU A 38 33.19 -6.62 16.40
CA GLU A 38 32.74 -8.02 16.46
C GLU A 38 31.78 -8.36 15.30
N ILE A 39 30.83 -7.49 14.97
CA ILE A 39 29.93 -7.68 13.82
C ILE A 39 30.73 -7.75 12.51
N LYS A 40 31.72 -6.87 12.33
CA LYS A 40 32.53 -6.86 11.13
C LYS A 40 33.37 -8.13 11.01
N GLU A 41 33.99 -8.56 12.09
CA GLU A 41 34.80 -9.78 12.15
C GLU A 41 33.94 -11.02 11.96
N GLY A 42 32.81 -11.13 12.67
CA GLY A 42 31.85 -12.22 12.54
C GLY A 42 31.25 -12.31 11.13
N LYS A 43 30.95 -11.17 10.49
CA LYS A 43 30.49 -11.16 9.09
C LYS A 43 31.56 -11.70 8.13
N ALA A 44 32.83 -11.31 8.32
CA ALA A 44 33.92 -11.81 7.50
C ALA A 44 34.15 -13.32 7.72
N GLN A 45 34.15 -13.78 8.97
CA GLN A 45 34.26 -15.20 9.31
C GLN A 45 33.11 -16.02 8.74
N LEU A 46 31.87 -15.55 8.89
CA LEU A 46 30.70 -16.22 8.33
C LEU A 46 30.78 -16.30 6.81
N HIS A 47 31.22 -15.24 6.15
CA HIS A 47 31.39 -15.23 4.70
C HIS A 47 32.43 -16.27 4.24
N GLU A 48 33.58 -16.31 4.90
CA GLU A 48 34.64 -17.28 4.59
C GLU A 48 34.16 -18.73 4.85
N LEU A 49 33.51 -18.98 5.99
CA LEU A 49 32.93 -20.29 6.30
C LEU A 49 31.87 -20.70 5.28
N THR A 50 31.02 -19.77 4.84
CA THR A 50 30.01 -20.03 3.81
C THR A 50 30.67 -20.43 2.49
N LYS A 51 31.71 -19.70 2.08
CA LYS A 51 32.47 -20.02 0.87
C LYS A 51 33.08 -21.41 0.96
N ILE A 52 33.83 -21.69 2.02
CA ILE A 52 34.47 -23.00 2.24
C ILE A 52 33.41 -24.12 2.25
N THR A 53 32.26 -23.89 2.90
CA THR A 53 31.18 -24.88 2.95
C THR A 53 30.64 -25.17 1.55
N ILE A 54 30.38 -24.14 0.73
CA ILE A 54 29.90 -24.30 -0.65
C ILE A 54 30.92 -25.03 -1.52
N GLU A 55 32.20 -24.69 -1.40
CA GLU A 55 33.28 -25.29 -2.18
C GLU A 55 33.53 -26.77 -1.83
N ASN A 56 33.08 -27.22 -0.65
CA ASN A 56 33.28 -28.59 -0.15
C ASN A 56 31.97 -29.38 0.04
N LEU A 57 30.88 -28.98 -0.63
CA LEU A 57 29.63 -29.74 -0.60
C LEU A 57 29.80 -31.09 -1.31
N TYR A 58 29.28 -32.15 -0.69
CA TYR A 58 29.10 -33.44 -1.35
C TYR A 58 27.82 -33.42 -2.20
N ASP A 59 27.73 -34.30 -3.20
CA ASP A 59 26.66 -34.31 -4.19
C ASP A 59 25.25 -34.35 -3.57
N GLU A 60 25.04 -35.11 -2.48
CA GLU A 60 23.73 -35.13 -1.81
C GLU A 60 23.36 -33.77 -1.21
N GLN A 61 24.32 -33.08 -0.59
CA GLN A 61 24.11 -31.75 0.00
C GLN A 61 23.87 -30.69 -1.08
N ALA A 62 24.59 -30.77 -2.20
CA ALA A 62 24.39 -29.90 -3.34
C ALA A 62 22.97 -30.06 -3.93
N ASN A 63 22.51 -31.31 -4.09
CA ASN A 63 21.16 -31.61 -4.56
C ASN A 63 20.06 -31.10 -3.61
N GLU A 64 20.24 -31.27 -2.30
CA GLU A 64 19.33 -30.73 -1.30
C GLU A 64 19.25 -29.20 -1.37
N LEU A 65 20.40 -28.53 -1.49
CA LEU A 65 20.47 -27.07 -1.58
C LEU A 65 19.81 -26.55 -2.85
N LEU A 66 19.98 -27.25 -3.98
CA LEU A 66 19.28 -26.94 -5.23
C LEU A 66 17.76 -27.11 -5.10
N LYS A 67 17.30 -28.17 -4.43
CA LYS A 67 15.88 -28.37 -4.16
C LYS A 67 15.30 -27.22 -3.33
N LEU A 68 15.94 -26.89 -2.21
CA LEU A 68 15.51 -25.81 -1.32
C LEU A 68 15.51 -24.43 -2.02
N LYS A 69 16.48 -24.20 -2.92
CA LYS A 69 16.62 -22.90 -3.60
C LYS A 69 15.69 -22.74 -4.81
N TRP A 70 15.41 -23.81 -5.54
CA TRP A 70 14.73 -23.72 -6.84
C TRP A 70 13.40 -24.47 -6.86
N ILE A 71 13.35 -25.68 -6.33
CA ILE A 71 12.15 -26.52 -6.40
C ILE A 71 11.12 -26.01 -5.41
N ASP A 72 11.49 -25.84 -4.13
CA ASP A 72 10.51 -25.47 -3.10
C ASP A 72 9.90 -24.07 -3.36
N PRO A 73 10.68 -23.03 -3.73
CA PRO A 73 10.12 -21.72 -4.07
C PRO A 73 9.24 -21.77 -5.33
N LEU A 74 9.61 -22.58 -6.32
CA LEU A 74 8.79 -22.77 -7.52
C LEU A 74 7.46 -23.45 -7.18
N VAL A 75 7.49 -24.54 -6.40
CA VAL A 75 6.28 -25.24 -5.96
C VAL A 75 5.39 -24.31 -5.15
N GLU A 76 5.96 -23.53 -4.23
CA GLU A 76 5.23 -22.54 -3.45
C GLU A 76 4.63 -21.44 -4.31
N SER A 77 5.35 -20.97 -5.34
CA SER A 77 4.83 -19.98 -6.28
C SER A 77 3.64 -20.53 -7.09
N ILE A 78 3.72 -21.79 -7.53
CA ILE A 78 2.64 -22.46 -8.26
C ILE A 78 1.41 -22.64 -7.37
N ARG A 79 1.61 -23.04 -6.11
CA ARG A 79 0.53 -23.18 -5.11
C ARG A 79 -0.21 -21.87 -4.84
N LYS A 80 0.44 -20.72 -5.03
CA LYS A 80 -0.16 -19.38 -4.87
C LYS A 80 -0.91 -18.89 -6.10
N LEU A 81 -0.78 -19.52 -7.26
CA LEU A 81 -1.48 -19.10 -8.48
C LEU A 81 -3.01 -19.13 -8.33
N PRO A 82 -3.65 -20.17 -7.74
CA PRO A 82 -5.09 -20.19 -7.53
C PRO A 82 -5.59 -19.02 -6.68
N ASP A 83 -4.85 -18.62 -5.64
CA ASP A 83 -5.24 -17.49 -4.78
C ASP A 83 -5.25 -16.17 -5.55
N VAL A 84 -4.28 -15.97 -6.45
CA VAL A 84 -4.23 -14.80 -7.33
C VAL A 84 -5.44 -14.80 -8.26
N LEU A 85 -5.76 -15.95 -8.86
CA LEU A 85 -6.90 -16.08 -9.76
C LEU A 85 -8.24 -15.82 -9.04
N ILE A 86 -8.42 -16.38 -7.84
CA ILE A 86 -9.62 -16.16 -7.02
C ILE A 86 -9.76 -14.68 -6.69
N LYS A 87 -8.67 -14.02 -6.26
CA LYS A 87 -8.68 -12.57 -6.00
C LYS A 87 -9.07 -11.75 -7.23
N GLU A 88 -8.59 -12.12 -8.41
CA GLU A 88 -9.00 -11.45 -9.66
C GLU A 88 -10.49 -11.64 -9.95
N ILE A 89 -11.00 -12.86 -9.80
CA ILE A 89 -12.43 -13.15 -10.01
C ILE A 89 -13.28 -12.35 -9.02
N THR A 90 -12.91 -12.34 -7.74
CA THR A 90 -13.58 -11.55 -6.71
C THR A 90 -13.57 -10.06 -7.07
N ARG A 91 -12.42 -9.51 -7.49
CA ARG A 91 -12.33 -8.11 -7.93
C ARG A 91 -13.26 -7.82 -9.12
N LYS A 92 -13.28 -8.70 -10.12
CA LYS A 92 -14.17 -8.57 -11.28
C LYS A 92 -15.65 -8.62 -10.87
N MET A 93 -16.00 -9.51 -9.93
CA MET A 93 -17.36 -9.60 -9.39
C MET A 93 -17.77 -8.32 -8.65
N TYR A 94 -16.90 -7.78 -7.78
CA TYR A 94 -17.15 -6.50 -7.12
C TYR A 94 -17.29 -5.35 -8.13
N SER A 95 -16.43 -5.29 -9.14
CA SER A 95 -16.54 -4.28 -10.20
C SER A 95 -17.85 -4.40 -10.97
N LEU A 96 -18.31 -5.63 -11.21
CA LEU A 96 -19.58 -5.88 -11.88
C LEU A 96 -20.75 -5.44 -11.00
N GLN A 97 -20.74 -5.82 -9.72
CA GLN A 97 -21.73 -5.37 -8.74
C GLN A 97 -21.81 -3.84 -8.70
N GLN A 98 -20.68 -3.15 -8.60
CA GLN A 98 -20.64 -1.68 -8.57
C GLN A 98 -21.18 -1.06 -9.86
N LYS A 99 -20.89 -1.65 -11.03
CA LYS A 99 -21.41 -1.16 -12.31
C LYS A 99 -22.94 -1.19 -12.37
N TYR A 100 -23.56 -2.18 -11.74
CA TYR A 100 -25.00 -2.37 -11.71
C TYR A 100 -25.63 -2.00 -10.36
N ALA A 101 -24.87 -1.36 -9.45
CA ALA A 101 -25.34 -0.97 -8.13
C ALA A 101 -26.42 0.11 -8.23
N LYS A 102 -26.29 1.01 -9.20
CA LYS A 102 -27.36 1.92 -9.58
C LYS A 102 -28.30 1.18 -10.52
N THR A 103 -29.46 0.82 -10.01
CA THR A 103 -30.44 0.06 -10.79
C THR A 103 -31.01 0.91 -11.92
N PHE A 104 -31.48 0.26 -13.00
CA PHE A 104 -32.16 0.97 -14.09
C PHE A 104 -33.36 1.78 -13.58
N VAL A 105 -34.01 1.31 -12.51
CA VAL A 105 -35.10 2.00 -11.82
C VAL A 105 -34.59 3.31 -11.21
N GLU A 106 -33.52 3.28 -10.42
CA GLU A 106 -32.93 4.50 -9.83
C GLU A 106 -32.47 5.52 -10.88
N VAL A 107 -31.88 5.07 -11.98
CA VAL A 107 -31.50 5.97 -13.10
C VAL A 107 -32.74 6.59 -13.74
N SER A 108 -33.83 5.82 -13.87
CA SER A 108 -35.09 6.31 -14.44
C SER A 108 -35.79 7.29 -13.50
N ASP A 109 -35.76 7.03 -12.19
CA ASP A 109 -36.33 7.90 -11.16
C ASP A 109 -35.59 9.23 -11.06
N GLU A 110 -34.24 9.21 -11.09
CA GLU A 110 -33.44 10.44 -11.15
C GLU A 110 -33.66 11.23 -12.44
N LEU A 111 -33.79 10.53 -13.58
CA LEU A 111 -34.09 11.16 -14.85
C LEU A 111 -35.45 11.88 -14.80
N GLU A 112 -36.47 11.25 -14.21
CA GLU A 112 -37.79 11.84 -14.08
C GLU A 112 -37.80 13.02 -13.10
N SER A 113 -37.10 12.89 -11.96
CA SER A 113 -36.91 14.01 -11.02
C SER A 113 -36.23 15.19 -11.72
N SER A 114 -35.13 14.94 -12.45
CA SER A 114 -34.38 15.99 -13.13
C SER A 114 -35.19 16.66 -14.25
N LYS A 115 -36.04 15.91 -14.97
CA LYS A 115 -36.97 16.48 -15.95
C LYS A 115 -38.00 17.38 -15.30
N ASN A 116 -38.57 16.96 -14.18
CA ASN A 116 -39.55 17.75 -13.45
C ASN A 116 -38.93 19.05 -12.92
N ASP A 117 -37.74 18.97 -12.31
CA ASP A 117 -37.01 20.14 -11.82
C ASP A 117 -36.67 21.11 -12.95
N LEU A 118 -36.21 20.59 -14.11
CA LEU A 118 -35.95 21.41 -15.28
C LEU A 118 -37.24 22.04 -15.83
N GLY A 119 -38.36 21.31 -15.81
CA GLY A 119 -39.67 21.83 -16.19
C GLY A 119 -40.13 22.99 -15.29
N ILE A 120 -39.87 22.91 -13.99
CA ILE A 120 -40.15 24.00 -13.03
C ILE A 120 -39.30 25.22 -13.34
N ILE A 121 -37.99 25.04 -13.58
CA ILE A 121 -37.10 26.16 -13.92
C ILE A 121 -37.54 26.83 -15.23
N LEU A 122 -37.98 26.05 -16.22
CA LEU A 122 -38.50 26.58 -17.48
C LEU A 122 -39.78 27.40 -17.29
N ASP A 123 -40.64 27.05 -16.32
CA ASP A 123 -41.86 27.82 -16.00
C ASP A 123 -41.57 29.17 -15.34
N GLU A 124 -40.40 29.33 -14.71
CA GLU A 124 -39.96 30.59 -14.11
C GLU A 124 -39.37 31.57 -15.14
N LEU A 125 -39.08 31.11 -16.36
CA LEU A 125 -38.52 31.94 -17.42
C LEU A 125 -39.61 32.75 -18.13
N THR A 126 -39.30 34.01 -18.41
CA THR A 126 -40.16 34.93 -19.18
C THR A 126 -39.36 35.54 -20.33
N GLY A 127 -40.01 35.78 -21.46
CA GLY A 127 -39.35 36.25 -22.68
C GLY A 127 -40.32 36.85 -23.70
N SER A 128 -39.86 36.99 -24.95
CA SER A 128 -40.74 37.39 -26.05
C SER A 128 -41.77 36.28 -26.37
N GLU A 129 -42.82 36.59 -27.13
CA GLU A 129 -43.84 35.61 -27.55
C GLU A 129 -43.22 34.39 -28.24
N PHE A 130 -42.19 34.64 -29.07
CA PHE A 130 -41.43 33.59 -29.74
C PHE A 130 -40.61 32.73 -28.77
N ASP A 131 -40.01 33.33 -27.74
CA ASP A 131 -39.25 32.60 -26.72
C ASP A 131 -40.18 31.73 -25.85
N MET A 132 -41.35 32.25 -25.48
CA MET A 132 -42.36 31.51 -24.72
C MET A 132 -42.91 30.31 -25.51
N GLU A 133 -43.07 30.44 -26.83
CA GLU A 133 -43.44 29.32 -27.70
C GLU A 133 -42.32 28.26 -27.77
N GLY A 134 -41.07 28.69 -27.80
CA GLY A 134 -39.90 27.81 -27.73
C GLY A 134 -39.79 27.04 -26.42
N ILE A 135 -39.98 27.72 -25.29
CA ILE A 135 -39.98 27.12 -23.94
C ILE A 135 -41.08 26.06 -23.81
N SER A 136 -42.28 26.35 -24.32
CA SER A 136 -43.40 25.39 -24.34
C SER A 136 -43.07 24.13 -25.14
N LYS A 137 -42.52 24.27 -26.35
CA LYS A 137 -42.10 23.13 -27.18
C LYS A 137 -40.98 22.31 -26.52
N LEU A 138 -40.02 22.97 -25.88
CA LEU A 138 -38.94 22.30 -25.15
C LEU A 138 -39.48 21.47 -23.97
N LYS A 139 -40.47 21.99 -23.23
CA LYS A 139 -41.14 21.28 -22.14
C LYS A 139 -41.90 20.05 -22.63
N MET A 140 -42.57 20.13 -23.79
CA MET A 140 -43.25 18.97 -24.41
C MET A 140 -42.25 17.87 -24.78
N LEU A 141 -41.09 18.24 -25.33
CA LEU A 141 -40.02 17.30 -25.67
C LEU A 141 -39.44 16.61 -24.42
N LEU A 142 -39.25 17.34 -23.33
CA LEU A 142 -38.73 16.80 -22.06
C LEU A 142 -39.67 15.74 -21.45
N ASN A 143 -40.97 15.96 -21.57
CA ASN A 143 -42.00 15.04 -21.06
C ASN A 143 -42.38 13.93 -22.05
N GLY A 144 -41.70 13.85 -23.20
CA GLY A 144 -41.93 12.81 -24.21
C GLY A 144 -43.30 12.86 -24.88
N VAL A 145 -44.00 14.00 -24.79
CA VAL A 145 -45.29 14.20 -25.46
C VAL A 145 -44.98 14.57 -26.91
N ASN A 146 -45.01 13.58 -27.80
CA ASN A 146 -44.90 13.84 -29.23
C ASN A 146 -46.09 14.69 -29.71
N TYR A 147 -45.82 15.66 -30.59
CA TYR A 147 -46.86 16.25 -31.43
C TYR A 147 -47.42 15.15 -32.33
N ASP A 148 -48.56 14.57 -31.95
CA ASP A 148 -49.42 13.96 -32.94
C ASP A 148 -49.86 15.09 -33.90
N LYS A 149 -49.57 14.89 -35.18
CA LYS A 149 -49.90 15.80 -36.28
C LYS A 149 -51.42 16.00 -36.41
#